data_AF-A0A662WWE6-F1
#
_entry.id   AF-A0A662WWE6-F1
#
_cell.length_a   1.000
_cell.length_b   1.000
_cell.length_c   1.000
_cell.angle_alpha   90.00
_cell.angle_beta   90.00
_cell.angle_gamma   90.00
#
_symmetry.space_group_name_H-M   'P 1'
#
loop_
_entity.id
_entity.type
_entity.pdbx_description
1 polymer ?
#
loop_
_entity_poly.entity_id
_entity_poly.type
_entity_poly.pdbx_seq_one_letter_code
_entity_poly.pdbx_strand_id
1 'polypeptide(L)'
;MGDCRGTGAHEHINGCGHDSGSIQHLFDNNKKWREEIVQRDPTFFERTSQAQHPRYLWIGCSDSRVPAEEITGLNPGEAFVHRNVANLVVSNDINTLSVVQFAVEKIKVKDI
;
A
#
# COMPACT_ATOMS: atom_id res chain seq x y z
N MET A 1 32.30 -36.34 28.17
CA MET A 1 32.11 -35.36 29.26
C MET A 1 31.36 -34.17 28.68
N GLY A 2 30.16 -33.78 29.10
CA GLY A 2 29.34 -34.18 30.24
C GLY A 2 27.85 -34.25 29.88
N ASP A 3 27.14 -34.87 30.81
CA ASP A 3 25.84 -35.53 30.78
C ASP A 3 24.66 -34.55 30.88
N CYS A 4 23.59 -34.73 30.09
CA CYS A 4 22.32 -34.03 30.26
C CYS A 4 21.34 -34.94 31.01
N ARG A 5 21.40 -34.90 32.35
CA ARG A 5 20.35 -35.41 33.23
C ARG A 5 19.58 -34.22 33.83
N GLY A 6 18.27 -34.24 33.66
CA GLY A 6 17.39 -33.11 33.98
C GLY A 6 17.01 -32.96 35.44
N THR A 7 16.49 -31.77 35.75
CA THR A 7 15.55 -31.50 36.86
C THR A 7 14.67 -30.32 36.42
N GLY A 8 13.37 -30.42 36.65
CA GLY A 8 12.36 -29.56 36.05
C GLY A 8 12.15 -28.19 36.69
N ALA A 9 10.96 -27.68 36.36
CA ALA A 9 10.32 -26.42 36.76
C ALA A 9 10.64 -25.20 35.86
N HIS A 10 9.64 -24.86 35.05
CA HIS A 10 9.26 -23.51 34.64
C HIS A 10 10.37 -22.49 34.37
N GLU A 11 10.86 -22.44 33.14
CA GLU A 11 11.29 -21.19 32.48
C GLU A 11 11.60 -21.48 31.00
N HIS A 12 10.55 -21.64 30.20
CA HIS A 12 10.70 -21.43 28.76
C HIS A 12 10.74 -19.91 28.50
N ILE A 13 11.96 -19.38 28.61
CA ILE A 13 12.53 -18.37 27.71
C ILE A 13 11.53 -17.77 26.70
N ASN A 14 10.95 -16.63 27.08
CA ASN A 14 10.39 -15.66 26.14
C ASN A 14 11.53 -15.20 25.22
N GLY A 15 11.61 -15.75 24.02
CA GLY A 15 12.59 -15.33 23.04
C GLY A 15 12.30 -15.92 21.68
N CYS A 16 12.02 -15.03 20.72
CA CYS A 16 11.80 -15.30 19.29
C CYS A 16 10.39 -15.75 18.89
N GLY A 17 9.40 -14.89 19.15
CA GLY A 17 8.13 -14.89 18.43
C GLY A 17 8.11 -13.77 17.38
N HIS A 18 8.62 -14.02 16.18
CA HIS A 18 8.20 -13.26 15.01
C HIS A 18 8.01 -14.24 13.85
N ASP A 19 6.81 -14.79 13.76
CA ASP A 19 6.34 -15.43 12.54
C ASP A 19 6.32 -14.37 11.44
N SER A 20 7.39 -14.31 10.64
CA SER A 20 7.53 -13.47 9.45
C SER A 20 6.53 -13.82 8.32
N GLY A 21 5.51 -14.62 8.61
CA GLY A 21 4.44 -15.03 7.70
C GLY A 21 3.04 -14.61 8.16
N SER A 22 2.87 -14.01 9.35
CA SER A 22 1.56 -13.56 9.82
C SER A 22 1.23 -12.17 9.31
N ILE A 23 0.02 -11.94 8.79
CA ILE A 23 -0.51 -10.63 8.36
C ILE A 23 -0.39 -9.54 9.45
N GLN A 24 -0.21 -9.93 10.71
CA GLN A 24 -0.07 -9.04 11.85
C GLN A 24 1.04 -8.00 11.68
N HIS A 25 2.19 -8.37 11.09
CA HIS A 25 3.28 -7.43 10.90
C HIS A 25 2.91 -6.28 9.95
N LEU A 26 1.99 -6.48 9.00
CA LEU A 26 1.51 -5.42 8.11
C LEU A 26 0.65 -4.40 8.86
N PHE A 27 -0.18 -4.86 9.82
CA PHE A 27 -0.95 -3.96 10.69
C PHE A 27 -0.03 -3.16 11.61
N ASP A 28 1.00 -3.80 12.17
CA ASP A 28 1.98 -3.12 13.02
C ASP A 28 2.76 -2.06 12.22
N ASN A 29 3.17 -2.38 10.99
CA ASN A 29 3.82 -1.44 10.09
C ASN A 29 2.89 -0.29 9.68
N ASN A 30 1.62 -0.56 9.40
CA ASN A 30 0.64 0.48 9.09
C ASN A 30 0.43 1.43 10.29
N LYS A 31 0.36 0.88 11.51
CA LYS A 31 0.22 1.69 12.73
C LYS A 31 1.41 2.62 12.93
N LYS A 32 2.63 2.10 12.77
CA LYS A 32 3.87 2.90 12.84
C LYS A 32 3.91 3.98 11.77
N TRP A 33 3.64 3.62 10.51
CA TRP A 33 3.58 4.57 9.39
C TRP A 33 2.60 5.70 9.66
N ARG A 34 1.39 5.39 10.14
CA ARG A 34 0.38 6.40 10.49
C ARG A 34 0.90 7.35 11.57
N GLU A 35 1.52 6.83 12.62
CA GLU A 35 2.06 7.63 13.72
C GLU A 35 3.17 8.58 13.23
N GLU A 36 4.08 8.10 12.39
CA GLU A 36 5.14 8.90 11.79
C GLU A 36 4.58 10.01 10.88
N ILE A 37 3.55 9.71 10.09
CA ILE A 37 2.91 10.70 9.21
C ILE A 37 2.20 11.77 10.03
N VAL A 38 1.46 11.43 11.08
CA VAL A 38 0.82 12.42 11.97
C VAL A 38 1.85 13.29 12.68
N GLN A 39 2.99 12.72 13.09
CA GLN A 39 4.07 13.51 13.70
C GLN A 39 4.71 14.49 12.71
N ARG A 40 4.86 14.08 11.45
CA ARG A 40 5.44 14.92 10.38
C ARG A 40 4.46 16.00 9.88
N ASP A 41 3.20 15.62 9.68
CA ASP A 41 2.12 16.50 9.24
C ASP A 41 0.80 16.09 9.93
N PRO A 42 0.42 16.77 11.03
CA PRO A 42 -0.81 16.48 11.76
C PRO A 42 -2.09 16.64 10.94
N THR A 43 -2.04 17.44 9.86
CA THR A 43 -3.18 17.73 8.99
C THR A 43 -3.28 16.80 7.79
N PHE A 44 -2.33 15.87 7.62
CA PHE A 44 -2.23 14.99 6.45
C PHE A 44 -3.53 14.21 6.21
N PHE A 45 -4.01 13.47 7.22
CA PHE A 45 -5.21 12.64 7.06
C PHE A 45 -6.48 13.45 6.90
N GLU A 46 -6.56 14.64 7.53
CA GLU A 46 -7.67 15.55 7.32
C GLU A 46 -7.72 16.01 5.86
N ARG A 47 -6.59 16.47 5.31
CA ARG A 47 -6.46 16.88 3.91
C ARG A 47 -6.74 15.74 2.93
N THR A 48 -6.19 14.55 3.17
CA THR A 48 -6.38 13.37 2.30
C THR A 48 -7.79 12.79 2.38
N SER A 49 -8.51 13.00 3.49
CA SER A 49 -9.91 12.57 3.67
C SER A 49 -10.92 13.42 2.89
N GLN A 50 -10.54 14.65 2.53
CA GLN A 50 -11.37 15.49 1.68
C GLN A 50 -11.45 14.93 0.26
N ALA A 51 -12.42 15.42 -0.51
CA ALA A 51 -12.62 14.99 -1.89
C ALA A 51 -11.33 15.14 -2.71
N GLN A 52 -10.87 14.03 -3.29
CA GLN A 52 -9.68 14.01 -4.14
C GLN A 52 -10.06 14.42 -5.57
N HIS A 53 -9.25 15.29 -6.16
CA HIS A 53 -9.35 15.70 -7.56
C HIS A 53 -8.06 15.31 -8.30
N PRO A 54 -7.84 14.02 -8.55
CA PRO A 54 -6.64 13.58 -9.24
C PRO A 54 -6.62 14.16 -10.65
N ARG A 55 -5.45 14.66 -11.05
CA ARG A 55 -5.25 15.28 -12.37
C ARG A 55 -4.84 14.26 -13.43
N TYR A 56 -4.31 13.13 -13.01
CA TYR A 56 -3.72 12.11 -13.86
C TYR A 56 -4.44 10.78 -13.68
N LEU A 57 -4.69 10.06 -14.77
CA LEU A 57 -4.93 8.62 -14.74
C LEU A 57 -3.60 7.91 -15.00
N TRP A 58 -3.18 7.01 -14.12
CA TRP A 58 -1.97 6.21 -14.31
C TRP A 58 -2.32 4.75 -14.56
N ILE A 59 -1.98 4.21 -15.74
CA ILE A 59 -2.14 2.80 -16.07
C ILE A 59 -0.77 2.11 -15.97
N GLY A 60 -0.55 1.39 -14.86
CA GLY A 60 0.74 0.81 -14.51
C GLY A 60 0.75 -0.73 -14.51
N CYS A 61 1.96 -1.30 -14.48
CA CYS A 61 2.11 -2.74 -14.29
C CYS A 61 1.86 -3.11 -12.82
N SER A 62 1.32 -4.30 -12.55
CA SER A 62 1.18 -4.85 -11.19
C SER A 62 2.50 -5.17 -10.48
N ASP A 63 3.64 -4.94 -11.12
CA ASP A 63 4.98 -5.15 -10.54
C ASP A 63 5.18 -4.31 -9.26
N SER A 64 5.48 -4.95 -8.14
CA SER A 64 5.58 -4.29 -6.83
C SER A 64 6.67 -3.21 -6.75
N ARG A 65 7.63 -3.20 -7.67
CA ARG A 65 8.75 -2.24 -7.70
C ARG A 65 8.38 -0.88 -8.30
N VAL A 66 7.15 -0.74 -8.82
CA VAL A 66 6.73 0.44 -9.57
C VAL A 66 5.47 1.08 -8.96
N PRO A 67 5.54 1.66 -7.74
CA PRO A 67 4.47 2.53 -7.23
C PRO A 67 4.45 3.85 -8.00
N ALA A 68 3.27 4.30 -8.43
CA ALA A 68 3.13 5.50 -9.26
C ALA A 68 3.57 6.75 -8.49
N GLU A 69 3.12 6.86 -7.25
CA GLU A 69 3.35 8.01 -6.37
C GLU A 69 4.83 8.20 -6.04
N GLU A 70 5.56 7.11 -5.78
CA GLU A 70 6.98 7.15 -5.44
C GLU A 70 7.86 7.56 -6.64
N ILE A 71 7.54 7.05 -7.83
CA ILE A 71 8.33 7.31 -9.04
C ILE A 71 8.08 8.73 -9.59
N THR A 72 6.83 9.19 -9.51
CA THR A 72 6.44 10.49 -10.07
C THR A 72 6.53 11.64 -9.08
N GLY A 73 6.69 11.36 -7.78
CA GLY A 73 6.70 12.36 -6.72
C GLY A 73 5.32 12.99 -6.47
N LEU A 74 4.25 12.34 -6.95
CA LEU A 74 2.88 12.79 -6.71
C LEU A 74 2.44 12.48 -5.28
N ASN A 75 1.67 13.38 -4.69
CA ASN A 75 1.07 13.15 -3.39
C ASN A 75 -0.15 12.21 -3.50
N PRO A 76 -0.49 11.50 -2.42
CA PRO A 76 -1.70 10.69 -2.37
C PRO A 76 -2.94 11.51 -2.76
N GLY A 77 -3.68 11.02 -3.76
CA GLY A 77 -4.88 11.67 -4.31
C GLY A 77 -4.65 12.58 -5.52
N GLU A 78 -3.40 12.75 -5.99
CA GLU A 78 -3.11 13.50 -7.22
C GLU A 78 -3.18 12.64 -8.50
N ALA A 79 -3.05 11.31 -8.37
CA ALA A 79 -3.21 10.34 -9.44
C ALA A 79 -4.33 9.34 -9.13
N PHE A 80 -5.11 9.01 -10.16
CA PHE A 80 -6.06 7.91 -10.14
C PHE A 80 -5.39 6.71 -10.81
N VAL A 81 -5.22 5.60 -10.11
CA VAL A 81 -4.31 4.52 -10.53
C VAL A 81 -5.09 3.27 -10.91
N HIS A 82 -4.78 2.70 -12.07
CA HIS A 82 -5.16 1.35 -12.45
C HIS A 82 -3.92 0.51 -12.74
N ARG A 83 -3.91 -0.74 -12.26
CA ARG A 83 -2.77 -1.64 -12.43
C ARG A 83 -3.21 -3.02 -12.83
N ASN A 84 -2.60 -3.55 -13.88
CA ASN A 84 -2.78 -4.93 -14.32
C ASN A 84 -1.45 -5.52 -14.80
N VAL A 85 -1.42 -6.84 -15.05
CA VAL A 85 -0.20 -7.51 -15.50
C VAL A 85 0.18 -6.99 -16.88
N ALA A 86 1.40 -6.44 -16.98
CA ALA A 86 1.94 -5.83 -18.19
C ALA A 86 1.16 -4.60 -18.71
N ASN A 87 0.41 -3.90 -17.84
CA ASN A 87 -0.25 -2.61 -18.14
C ASN A 87 -1.02 -2.61 -19.47
N LEU A 88 -1.73 -3.71 -19.73
CA LEU A 88 -2.47 -3.94 -20.95
C LEU A 88 -3.72 -3.05 -20.98
N VAL A 89 -3.98 -2.46 -22.14
CA VAL A 89 -5.22 -1.74 -22.44
C VAL A 89 -5.88 -2.45 -23.60
N VAL A 90 -6.90 -3.25 -23.29
CA VAL A 90 -7.60 -4.07 -24.28
C VAL A 90 -9.01 -3.52 -24.46
N SER A 91 -9.45 -3.38 -25.71
CA SER A 91 -10.72 -2.75 -26.07
C SER A 91 -11.97 -3.48 -25.59
N ASN A 92 -11.85 -4.71 -25.10
CA ASN A 92 -12.94 -5.51 -24.54
C ASN A 92 -12.79 -5.78 -23.04
N ASP A 93 -11.76 -5.22 -22.39
CA ASP A 93 -11.60 -5.36 -20.94
C ASP A 93 -12.46 -4.33 -20.20
N ILE A 94 -13.59 -4.80 -19.67
CA ILE A 94 -14.52 -3.98 -18.91
C ILE A 94 -13.85 -3.37 -17.66
N ASN A 95 -12.82 -4.01 -17.09
CA ASN A 95 -12.10 -3.47 -15.95
C ASN A 95 -11.38 -2.18 -16.34
N THR A 96 -10.47 -2.25 -17.31
CA THR A 96 -9.74 -1.07 -17.80
C THR A 96 -10.69 0.00 -18.34
N LEU A 97 -11.70 -0.38 -19.13
CA LEU A 97 -12.67 0.57 -19.68
C LEU A 97 -13.48 1.30 -18.61
N SER A 98 -13.91 0.59 -17.55
CA SER A 98 -14.66 1.21 -16.45
C SER A 98 -13.83 2.27 -15.71
N VAL A 99 -12.54 2.01 -15.50
CA VAL A 99 -11.61 2.98 -14.90
C VAL A 99 -11.45 4.19 -15.81
N VAL A 100 -11.16 3.97 -17.10
CA VAL A 100 -10.98 5.06 -18.08
C VAL A 100 -12.23 5.93 -18.15
N GLN A 101 -13.41 5.30 -18.25
CA GLN A 101 -14.68 6.01 -18.28
C GLN A 101 -14.87 6.83 -17.00
N PHE A 102 -14.66 6.25 -15.82
CA PHE A 102 -14.83 6.97 -14.56
C PHE A 102 -13.86 8.15 -14.43
N ALA A 103 -12.59 7.94 -14.80
CA ALA A 103 -11.56 8.96 -14.76
C ALA A 103 -11.90 10.16 -15.68
N VAL A 104 -12.33 9.90 -16.90
CA VAL A 104 -12.65 10.94 -17.90
C VAL A 104 -14.03 11.57 -17.66
N GLU A 105 -15.04 10.77 -17.35
CA GLU A 105 -16.43 11.25 -17.27
C GLU A 105 -16.83 11.78 -15.91
N LYS A 106 -16.31 11.21 -14.82
CA LYS A 106 -16.70 11.58 -13.44
C LYS A 106 -15.65 12.44 -12.77
N ILE A 107 -14.39 11.99 -12.76
CA ILE A 107 -13.32 12.71 -12.08
C ILE A 107 -12.76 13.87 -12.90
N LYS A 108 -12.82 13.78 -14.24
CA LYS A 108 -12.30 14.79 -15.18
C LYS A 108 -10.78 14.95 -15.09
N VAL A 109 -10.06 13.82 -15.13
CA VAL A 109 -8.59 13.85 -15.25
C VAL A 109 -8.17 14.62 -16.49
N LYS A 110 -7.02 15.29 -16.42
CA LYS A 110 -6.47 16.10 -17.52
C LYS A 110 -5.66 15.26 -18.49
N ASP A 111 -4.90 14.30 -17.96
CA ASP A 111 -3.97 13.48 -18.72
C ASP A 111 -4.11 12.00 -18.30
N ILE A 112 -3.78 11.10 -19.24
CA ILE A 112 -3.78 9.63 -19.09
C ILE A 112 -2.39 9.12 -19.45
#